data_AF-A0A7R9DEH5-F1
#
_entry.id   AF-A0A7R9DEH5-F1
#
_cell.length_a   1.000
_cell.length_b   1.000
_cell.length_c   1.000
_cell.angle_alpha   90.00
_cell.angle_beta   90.00
_cell.angle_gamma   90.00
#
_symmetry.space_group_name_H-M   'P 1'
#
loop_
_entity.id
_entity.type
_entity.pdbx_description
1 polymer ?
#
loop_
_entity_poly.entity_id
_entity_poly.type
_entity_poly.pdbx_seq_one_letter_code
_entity_poly.pdbx_strand_id
1 'polypeptide(L)'
;MNFFGEVEKNPPVDPEKEAKLESARKKRELREERHAVRLKMARDHTQKLKRDHLSRELKMGKHAFTEIMKKQSELMSKLKTGELKRSIELLWETINNTVDMKDMSANLLLDELESIDEEYHKNFRAHLQTIEGFINLYQRRIQEMQQDYKTKLNSILDQDKEFIKTQMESYDTEEYNFNLIYYEMEKRNAQWLGLIDEEKLPILLIEKQMDDEDKKDLDSAFTLRWNPMFTKYMDFLEMYHANVDETLTRYREMKEKDERDAQILKRQTIKMDYLHETIHKMEQYNFDLQENHEEKVSDLKYQRKFLTQYYCQIRDELKEHHEDDYRRLKLLSIQSNMTTSRLQKLVEKREKILKLAAKCRKFEMQKEKVLPFLREKACYYKNDSLNDIDCENDKKEIDGNDSINETGTTIKIKIQDEFIKNTTNSLKELKNFWLCVAQADMTRTSLKQEHDKLELENKYLRQLVKCYLSEAPCNAIPSLQADDDDVDYESKIKYNKKLTEKKGLQPTVVSIPNPISLPPITAKNVGYDKFAKRNRIFKNLSF
;
A
#
# COMPACT_ATOMS: atom_id res chain seq x y z
N MET A 1 10.89 -9.21 -111.69
CA MET A 1 11.24 -10.57 -112.20
C MET A 1 9.97 -11.20 -112.74
N ASN A 2 10.01 -11.72 -113.97
CA ASN A 2 9.24 -12.84 -114.55
C ASN A 2 7.68 -12.77 -114.49
N PHE A 3 6.93 -13.13 -115.55
CA PHE A 3 7.29 -13.60 -116.90
C PHE A 3 6.18 -13.25 -117.94
N PHE A 4 6.35 -13.68 -119.19
CA PHE A 4 5.43 -13.49 -120.32
C PHE A 4 4.14 -14.34 -120.25
N GLY A 5 3.13 -14.00 -121.07
CA GLY A 5 1.95 -14.81 -121.36
C GLY A 5 1.04 -14.19 -122.43
N GLU A 6 0.93 -14.83 -123.59
CA GLU A 6 0.12 -14.45 -124.77
C GLU A 6 -1.40 -14.40 -124.46
N VAL A 7 -2.30 -13.67 -125.15
CA VAL A 7 -2.47 -13.30 -126.57
C VAL A 7 -2.96 -14.46 -127.46
N GLU A 8 -4.28 -14.58 -127.59
CA GLU A 8 -4.91 -15.24 -128.74
C GLU A 8 -6.15 -14.46 -129.18
N LYS A 9 -6.49 -14.51 -130.48
CA LYS A 9 -7.62 -13.79 -131.11
C LYS A 9 -8.48 -14.75 -131.92
N ASN A 10 -9.80 -14.53 -131.96
CA ASN A 10 -10.73 -14.71 -133.09
C ASN A 10 -12.20 -14.70 -132.58
N PRO A 11 -13.22 -14.52 -133.44
CA PRO A 11 -13.42 -13.47 -134.46
C PRO A 11 -14.75 -12.67 -134.19
N PRO A 12 -15.19 -11.69 -134.99
CA PRO A 12 -16.15 -10.66 -134.53
C PRO A 12 -17.65 -10.93 -134.79
N VAL A 13 -18.53 -10.51 -133.87
CA VAL A 13 -19.99 -10.29 -134.07
C VAL A 13 -20.52 -9.13 -133.20
N ASP A 14 -21.29 -8.21 -133.80
CA ASP A 14 -22.17 -7.13 -133.28
C ASP A 14 -21.78 -6.24 -132.05
N PRO A 15 -21.65 -4.90 -132.24
CA PRO A 15 -21.20 -3.97 -131.19
C PRO A 15 -22.29 -3.41 -130.23
N GLU A 16 -23.48 -4.01 -130.13
CA GLU A 16 -24.64 -3.35 -129.47
C GLU A 16 -24.92 -3.72 -127.99
N LYS A 17 -24.09 -4.59 -127.37
CA LYS A 17 -24.41 -5.22 -126.08
C LYS A 17 -23.57 -4.77 -124.87
N GLU A 18 -22.32 -4.35 -125.04
CA GLU A 18 -21.42 -4.07 -123.90
C GLU A 18 -21.80 -2.80 -123.11
N ALA A 19 -22.16 -1.71 -123.80
CA ALA A 19 -22.45 -0.41 -123.18
C ALA A 19 -23.59 -0.45 -122.14
N LYS A 20 -24.51 -1.42 -122.24
CA LYS A 20 -25.61 -1.61 -121.28
C LYS A 20 -25.12 -2.22 -119.96
N LEU A 21 -24.10 -3.08 -119.99
CA LEU A 21 -23.63 -3.86 -118.83
C LEU A 21 -22.89 -3.01 -117.78
N GLU A 22 -21.99 -2.11 -118.21
CA GLU A 22 -21.26 -1.22 -117.30
C GLU A 22 -22.18 -0.29 -116.51
N SER A 23 -23.22 0.25 -117.18
CA SER A 23 -24.17 1.18 -116.58
C SER A 23 -24.95 0.57 -115.39
N ALA A 24 -25.07 -0.77 -115.36
CA ALA A 24 -25.72 -1.51 -114.30
C ALA A 24 -24.79 -1.76 -113.09
N ARG A 25 -23.48 -1.97 -113.31
CA ARG A 25 -22.49 -2.17 -112.24
C ARG A 25 -22.32 -0.92 -111.38
N LYS A 26 -22.03 0.23 -112.03
CA LYS A 26 -21.89 1.55 -111.39
C LYS A 26 -23.16 1.98 -110.61
N LYS A 27 -24.35 1.47 -110.98
CA LYS A 27 -25.63 1.68 -110.27
C LYS A 27 -25.87 0.75 -109.07
N ARG A 28 -25.14 -0.36 -108.92
CA ARG A 28 -25.16 -1.21 -107.72
C ARG A 28 -24.19 -0.69 -106.66
N GLU A 29 -22.94 -0.46 -107.03
CA GLU A 29 -21.88 0.07 -106.16
C GLU A 29 -22.35 1.34 -105.41
N LEU A 30 -22.88 2.33 -106.15
CA LEU A 30 -23.38 3.59 -105.59
C LEU A 30 -24.66 3.43 -104.73
N ARG A 31 -25.36 2.29 -104.78
CA ARG A 31 -26.43 1.94 -103.82
C ARG A 31 -25.88 1.26 -102.58
N GLU A 32 -24.90 0.39 -102.73
CA GLU A 32 -24.24 -0.34 -101.64
C GLU A 32 -23.41 0.61 -100.76
N GLU A 33 -22.69 1.58 -101.35
CA GLU A 33 -22.05 2.69 -100.62
C GLU A 33 -23.08 3.50 -99.84
N ARG A 34 -24.18 3.92 -100.46
CA ARG A 34 -25.25 4.69 -99.79
C ARG A 34 -25.89 3.89 -98.65
N HIS A 35 -25.97 2.56 -98.76
CA HIS A 35 -26.44 1.69 -97.69
C HIS A 35 -25.40 1.58 -96.56
N ALA A 36 -24.12 1.36 -96.89
CA ALA A 36 -23.02 1.29 -95.93
C ALA A 36 -22.81 2.60 -95.16
N VAL A 37 -22.96 3.76 -95.81
CA VAL A 37 -22.91 5.09 -95.18
C VAL A 37 -24.07 5.27 -94.19
N ARG A 38 -25.31 4.92 -94.56
CA ARG A 38 -26.45 4.92 -93.62
C ARG A 38 -26.21 3.98 -92.44
N LEU A 39 -25.68 2.78 -92.68
CA LEU A 39 -25.40 1.80 -91.64
C LEU A 39 -24.30 2.27 -90.68
N LYS A 40 -23.27 2.97 -91.18
CA LYS A 40 -22.27 3.68 -90.36
C LYS A 40 -22.93 4.80 -89.55
N MET A 41 -23.66 5.71 -90.18
CA MET A 41 -24.35 6.82 -89.49
C MET A 41 -25.32 6.34 -88.40
N ALA A 42 -26.04 5.23 -88.61
CA ALA A 42 -26.92 4.63 -87.60
C ALA A 42 -26.13 4.01 -86.43
N ARG A 43 -24.99 3.34 -86.70
CA ARG A 43 -24.05 2.87 -85.68
C ARG A 43 -23.42 4.03 -84.90
N ASP A 44 -23.07 5.11 -85.57
CA ASP A 44 -22.46 6.29 -84.94
C ASP A 44 -23.48 7.08 -84.09
N HIS A 45 -24.73 7.18 -84.55
CA HIS A 45 -25.82 7.79 -83.79
C HIS A 45 -26.17 6.95 -82.55
N THR A 46 -26.29 5.62 -82.68
CA THR A 46 -26.53 4.74 -81.51
C THR A 46 -25.33 4.68 -80.57
N GLN A 47 -24.09 4.80 -81.06
CA GLN A 47 -22.92 4.99 -80.20
C GLN A 47 -22.93 6.36 -79.47
N LYS A 48 -23.32 7.45 -80.14
CA LYS A 48 -23.47 8.77 -79.50
C LYS A 48 -24.51 8.73 -78.37
N LEU A 49 -25.71 8.20 -78.64
CA LEU A 49 -26.73 8.03 -77.61
C LEU A 49 -26.23 7.19 -76.41
N LYS A 50 -25.47 6.10 -76.65
CA LYS A 50 -24.84 5.32 -75.57
C LYS A 50 -23.77 6.13 -74.81
N ARG A 51 -22.92 6.90 -75.49
CA ARG A 51 -21.93 7.78 -74.85
C ARG A 51 -22.60 8.89 -74.04
N ASP A 52 -23.69 9.48 -74.53
CA ASP A 52 -24.43 10.53 -73.84
C ASP A 52 -25.20 10.01 -72.63
N HIS A 53 -25.79 8.81 -72.73
CA HIS A 53 -26.40 8.10 -71.59
C HIS A 53 -25.35 7.80 -70.51
N LEU A 54 -24.22 7.20 -70.88
CA LEU A 54 -23.12 6.90 -69.97
C LEU A 54 -22.53 8.18 -69.36
N SER A 55 -22.44 9.27 -70.12
CA SER A 55 -21.99 10.59 -69.64
C SER A 55 -22.97 11.21 -68.63
N ARG A 56 -24.28 11.01 -68.80
CA ARG A 56 -25.29 11.40 -67.80
C ARG A 56 -25.19 10.53 -66.54
N GLU A 57 -25.05 9.21 -66.68
CA GLU A 57 -24.86 8.30 -65.55
C GLU A 57 -23.58 8.61 -64.77
N LEU A 58 -22.46 8.87 -65.44
CA LEU A 58 -21.20 9.27 -64.80
C LEU A 58 -21.31 10.65 -64.12
N LYS A 59 -22.12 11.58 -64.64
CA LYS A 59 -22.40 12.87 -63.97
C LYS A 59 -23.30 12.68 -62.75
N MET A 60 -24.39 11.93 -62.86
CA MET A 60 -25.29 11.63 -61.73
C MET A 60 -24.56 10.84 -60.65
N GLY A 61 -23.74 9.85 -61.02
CA GLY A 61 -22.88 9.09 -60.11
C GLY A 61 -21.84 9.96 -59.41
N LYS A 62 -21.20 10.89 -60.13
CA LYS A 62 -20.31 11.90 -59.51
C LYS A 62 -21.06 12.81 -58.53
N HIS A 63 -22.24 13.31 -58.89
CA HIS A 63 -23.03 14.13 -57.98
C HIS A 63 -23.48 13.36 -56.73
N ALA A 64 -24.02 12.15 -56.90
CA ALA A 64 -24.38 11.26 -55.79
C ALA A 64 -23.17 10.94 -54.89
N PHE A 65 -22.01 10.65 -55.48
CA PHE A 65 -20.76 10.45 -54.73
C PHE A 65 -20.34 11.69 -53.95
N THR A 66 -20.41 12.89 -54.54
CA THR A 66 -20.11 14.14 -53.81
C THR A 66 -21.11 14.44 -52.70
N GLU A 67 -22.39 14.10 -52.87
CA GLU A 67 -23.42 14.25 -51.84
C GLU A 67 -23.23 13.24 -50.68
N ILE A 68 -22.85 12.01 -50.99
CA ILE A 68 -22.47 10.99 -49.99
C ILE A 68 -21.23 11.45 -49.23
N MET A 69 -20.20 11.93 -49.93
CA MET A 69 -18.96 12.44 -49.31
C MET A 69 -19.19 13.67 -48.42
N LYS A 70 -20.05 14.61 -48.83
CA LYS A 70 -20.48 15.72 -47.95
C LYS A 70 -21.14 15.19 -46.67
N LYS A 71 -22.14 14.31 -46.82
CA LYS A 71 -22.89 13.74 -45.68
C LYS A 71 -21.99 12.93 -44.74
N GLN A 72 -21.02 12.19 -45.29
CA GLN A 72 -20.00 11.49 -44.50
C GLN A 72 -19.07 12.48 -43.78
N SER A 73 -18.58 13.53 -44.45
CA SER A 73 -17.76 14.58 -43.83
C SER A 73 -18.49 15.33 -42.71
N GLU A 74 -19.76 15.68 -42.93
CA GLU A 74 -20.63 16.28 -41.91
C GLU A 74 -20.87 15.34 -40.71
N LEU A 75 -21.13 14.05 -40.97
CA LEU A 75 -21.37 13.06 -39.91
C LEU A 75 -20.09 12.82 -39.10
N MET A 76 -18.94 12.69 -39.75
CA MET A 76 -17.64 12.60 -39.09
C MET A 76 -17.29 13.86 -38.30
N SER A 77 -17.63 15.05 -38.82
CA SER A 77 -17.47 16.32 -38.11
C SER A 77 -18.37 16.38 -36.87
N LYS A 78 -19.65 16.02 -36.98
CA LYS A 78 -20.61 15.95 -35.85
C LYS A 78 -20.18 14.92 -34.80
N LEU A 79 -19.70 13.75 -35.21
CA LEU A 79 -19.17 12.71 -34.32
C LEU A 79 -17.92 13.20 -33.58
N LYS A 80 -16.90 13.65 -34.33
CA LYS A 80 -15.61 14.06 -33.77
C LYS A 80 -15.70 15.33 -32.92
N THR A 81 -16.59 16.27 -33.25
CA THR A 81 -16.86 17.43 -32.36
C THR A 81 -17.59 17.02 -31.09
N GLY A 82 -18.45 15.99 -31.13
CA GLY A 82 -19.04 15.38 -29.93
C GLY A 82 -18.02 14.64 -29.06
N GLU A 83 -17.08 13.91 -29.67
CA GLU A 83 -15.95 13.27 -28.97
C GLU A 83 -15.01 14.29 -28.35
N LEU A 84 -14.65 15.35 -29.09
CA LEU A 84 -13.81 16.44 -28.59
C LEU A 84 -14.48 17.17 -27.42
N LYS A 85 -15.78 17.46 -27.49
CA LYS A 85 -16.54 18.04 -26.37
C LYS A 85 -16.44 17.17 -25.11
N ARG A 86 -16.75 15.87 -25.20
CA ARG A 86 -16.60 14.95 -24.06
C ARG A 86 -15.17 14.89 -23.52
N SER A 87 -14.17 14.94 -24.40
CA SER A 87 -12.77 14.98 -23.94
C SER A 87 -12.41 16.28 -23.21
N ILE A 88 -12.99 17.42 -23.61
CA ILE A 88 -12.80 18.72 -22.94
C ILE A 88 -13.58 18.75 -21.62
N GLU A 89 -14.80 18.20 -21.59
CA GLU A 89 -15.64 18.06 -20.39
C GLU A 89 -14.92 17.19 -19.33
N LEU A 90 -14.40 16.02 -19.72
CA LEU A 90 -13.60 15.15 -18.84
C LEU A 90 -12.28 15.81 -18.40
N LEU A 91 -11.57 16.51 -19.30
CA LEU A 91 -10.37 17.25 -18.92
C LEU A 91 -10.69 18.36 -17.91
N TRP A 92 -11.78 19.10 -18.11
CA TRP A 92 -12.24 20.14 -17.18
C TRP A 92 -12.63 19.57 -15.82
N GLU A 93 -13.35 18.45 -15.79
CA GLU A 93 -13.67 17.72 -14.55
C GLU A 93 -12.39 17.26 -13.83
N THR A 94 -11.41 16.68 -14.54
CA THR A 94 -10.13 16.32 -13.91
C THR A 94 -9.32 17.52 -13.43
N ILE A 95 -9.37 18.66 -14.14
CA ILE A 95 -8.70 19.89 -13.72
C ILE A 95 -9.34 20.41 -12.43
N ASN A 96 -10.67 20.55 -12.36
CA ASN A 96 -11.38 20.96 -11.16
C ASN A 96 -11.05 20.04 -9.98
N ASN A 97 -11.14 18.72 -10.15
CA ASN A 97 -10.78 17.76 -9.11
C ASN A 97 -9.32 17.92 -8.63
N THR A 98 -8.38 18.32 -9.51
CA THR A 98 -6.99 18.64 -9.10
C THR A 98 -6.82 20.05 -8.50
N VAL A 99 -7.77 20.96 -8.69
CA VAL A 99 -7.82 22.25 -7.98
C VAL A 99 -8.41 22.03 -6.60
N ASP A 100 -9.58 21.39 -6.49
CA ASP A 100 -10.24 21.08 -5.21
C ASP A 100 -9.32 20.30 -4.25
N MET A 101 -8.58 19.31 -4.76
CA MET A 101 -7.59 18.56 -3.98
C MET A 101 -6.36 19.40 -3.57
N LYS A 102 -6.00 20.42 -4.35
CA LYS A 102 -4.91 21.36 -3.99
C LYS A 102 -5.38 22.41 -3.00
N ASP A 103 -6.61 22.91 -3.14
CA ASP A 103 -7.19 23.87 -2.21
C ASP A 103 -7.46 23.20 -0.86
N MET A 104 -7.89 21.93 -0.84
CA MET A 104 -7.93 21.12 0.37
C MET A 104 -6.54 20.95 1.00
N SER A 105 -5.50 20.69 0.19
CA SER A 105 -4.11 20.59 0.69
C SER A 105 -3.56 21.94 1.16
N ALA A 106 -3.98 23.06 0.56
CA ALA A 106 -3.57 24.40 0.96
C ALA A 106 -4.24 24.82 2.27
N ASN A 107 -5.53 24.53 2.44
CA ASN A 107 -6.25 24.75 3.70
C ASN A 107 -5.64 23.91 4.83
N LEU A 108 -5.35 22.63 4.61
CA LEU A 108 -4.68 21.80 5.62
C LEU A 108 -3.29 22.34 6.01
N LEU A 109 -2.52 22.87 5.05
CA LEU A 109 -1.24 23.53 5.35
C LEU A 109 -1.40 24.87 6.08
N LEU A 110 -2.53 25.57 5.90
CA LEU A 110 -2.86 26.79 6.66
C LEU A 110 -3.29 26.44 8.10
N ASP A 111 -4.09 25.39 8.29
CA ASP A 111 -4.48 24.86 9.60
C ASP A 111 -3.24 24.38 10.38
N GLU A 112 -2.30 23.69 9.71
CA GLU A 112 -1.01 23.28 10.29
C GLU A 112 -0.14 24.50 10.68
N LEU A 113 -0.10 25.55 9.85
CA LEU A 113 0.63 26.79 10.18
C LEU A 113 0.02 27.53 11.38
N GLU A 114 -1.31 27.66 11.46
CA GLU A 114 -1.98 28.29 12.61
C GLU A 114 -1.75 27.49 13.90
N SER A 115 -1.75 26.16 13.83
CA SER A 115 -1.39 25.28 14.95
C SER A 115 0.07 25.48 15.40
N ILE A 116 1.01 25.62 14.47
CA ILE A 116 2.44 25.88 14.76
C ILE A 116 2.64 27.27 15.37
N ASP A 117 1.95 28.31 14.88
CA ASP A 117 2.01 29.66 15.47
C ASP A 117 1.37 29.69 16.87
N GLU A 118 0.28 28.96 17.09
CA GLU A 118 -0.26 28.74 18.43
C GLU A 118 0.75 28.05 19.37
N GLU A 119 1.45 27.00 18.92
CA GLU A 119 2.47 26.30 19.70
C GLU A 119 3.69 27.19 19.99
N TYR A 120 4.15 27.97 19.01
CA TYR A 120 5.18 28.99 19.20
C TYR A 120 4.75 30.02 20.27
N HIS A 121 3.52 30.53 20.19
CA HIS A 121 2.97 31.44 21.19
C HIS A 121 2.76 30.81 22.58
N LYS A 122 2.47 29.51 22.67
CA LYS A 122 2.41 28.77 23.95
C LYS A 122 3.81 28.62 24.56
N ASN A 123 4.80 28.22 23.76
CA ASN A 123 6.20 28.06 24.17
C ASN A 123 6.83 29.41 24.59
N PHE A 124 6.64 30.47 23.81
CA PHE A 124 7.12 31.82 24.15
C PHE A 124 6.57 32.33 25.48
N ARG A 125 5.27 32.10 25.77
CA ARG A 125 4.68 32.44 27.08
C ARG A 125 5.29 31.62 28.22
N ALA A 126 5.55 30.33 28.02
CA ALA A 126 6.21 29.50 29.01
C ALA A 126 7.65 29.97 29.29
N HIS A 127 8.41 30.34 28.25
CA HIS A 127 9.75 30.92 28.40
C HIS A 127 9.72 32.27 29.15
N LEU A 128 8.75 33.15 28.87
CA LEU A 128 8.57 34.39 29.63
C LEU A 128 8.27 34.12 31.10
N GLN A 129 7.37 33.19 31.42
CA GLN A 129 7.08 32.78 32.80
C GLN A 129 8.31 32.19 33.52
N THR A 130 9.18 31.48 32.81
CA THR A 130 10.47 31.02 33.35
C THR A 130 11.43 32.17 33.64
N ILE A 131 11.52 33.17 32.76
CA ILE A 131 12.31 34.40 32.98
C ILE A 131 11.76 35.18 34.18
N GLU A 132 10.44 35.38 34.26
CA GLU A 132 9.77 36.02 35.40
C GLU A 132 10.05 35.26 36.70
N GLY A 133 10.03 33.92 36.68
CA GLY A 133 10.45 33.08 37.80
C GLY A 133 11.89 33.36 38.26
N PHE A 134 12.85 33.44 37.34
CA PHE A 134 14.23 33.80 37.68
C PHE A 134 14.34 35.23 38.21
N ILE A 135 13.66 36.21 37.60
CA ILE A 135 13.66 37.61 38.06
C ILE A 135 13.14 37.69 39.50
N ASN A 136 12.04 37.00 39.81
CA ASN A 136 11.46 36.96 41.16
C ASN A 136 12.40 36.29 42.18
N LEU A 137 13.11 35.22 41.79
CA LEU A 137 14.13 34.58 42.63
C LEU A 137 15.32 35.52 42.90
N TYR A 138 15.83 36.21 41.89
CA TYR A 138 16.92 37.19 42.06
C TYR A 138 16.48 38.39 42.90
N GLN A 139 15.27 38.92 42.70
CA GLN A 139 14.71 39.99 43.54
C GLN A 139 14.61 39.55 45.01
N ARG A 140 14.08 38.35 45.28
CA ARG A 140 14.02 37.82 46.64
C ARG A 140 15.43 37.65 47.24
N ARG A 141 16.38 37.14 46.46
CA ARG A 141 17.77 36.96 46.92
C ARG A 141 18.47 38.30 47.23
N ILE A 142 18.18 39.35 46.47
CA ILE A 142 18.66 40.71 46.75
C ILE A 142 18.01 41.26 48.03
N GLN A 143 16.71 41.03 48.24
CA GLN A 143 16.01 41.44 49.47
C GLN A 143 16.57 40.71 50.72
N GLU A 144 16.78 39.39 50.63
CA GLU A 144 17.47 38.58 51.65
C GLU A 144 18.84 39.19 52.01
N MET A 145 19.69 39.43 51.01
CA MET A 145 21.03 40.00 51.22
C MET A 145 20.99 41.43 51.80
N GLN A 146 20.01 42.26 51.42
CA GLN A 146 19.81 43.59 52.01
C GLN A 146 19.33 43.51 53.47
N GLN A 147 18.53 42.50 53.82
CA GLN A 147 18.08 42.27 55.19
C GLN A 147 19.23 41.74 56.06
N ASP A 148 20.01 40.78 55.56
CA ASP A 148 21.24 40.28 56.21
C ASP A 148 22.28 41.38 56.44
N TYR A 149 22.41 42.33 55.51
CA TYR A 149 23.27 43.49 55.68
C TYR A 149 22.76 44.42 56.80
N LYS A 150 21.45 44.72 56.81
CA LYS A 150 20.82 45.59 57.82
C LYS A 150 20.87 44.97 59.23
N THR A 151 20.65 43.66 59.37
CA THR A 151 20.73 42.99 60.67
C THR A 151 22.16 42.95 61.21
N LYS A 152 23.17 42.69 60.36
CA LYS A 152 24.58 42.77 60.74
C LYS A 152 24.99 44.20 61.13
N LEU A 153 24.60 45.20 60.35
CA LEU A 153 24.89 46.60 60.64
C LEU A 153 24.28 47.04 61.98
N ASN A 154 23.01 46.69 62.24
CA ASN A 154 22.37 46.97 63.52
C ASN A 154 23.06 46.24 64.68
N SER A 155 23.42 44.96 64.50
CA SER A 155 24.12 44.18 65.53
C SER A 155 25.48 44.77 65.90
N ILE A 156 26.21 45.35 64.95
CA ILE A 156 27.48 46.06 65.22
C ILE A 156 27.19 47.37 65.95
N LEU A 157 26.23 48.17 65.46
CA LEU A 157 25.85 49.44 66.11
C LEU A 157 25.30 49.24 67.54
N ASP A 158 24.69 48.11 67.85
CA ASP A 158 24.22 47.79 69.20
C ASP A 158 25.37 47.31 70.09
N GLN A 159 26.32 46.53 69.56
CA GLN A 159 27.58 46.19 70.26
C GLN A 159 28.43 47.43 70.56
N ASP A 160 28.53 48.38 69.63
CA ASP A 160 29.25 49.64 69.83
C ASP A 160 28.61 50.48 70.95
N LYS A 161 27.28 50.52 71.05
CA LYS A 161 26.56 51.20 72.14
C LYS A 161 26.81 50.54 73.49
N GLU A 162 26.77 49.20 73.56
CA GLU A 162 27.08 48.47 74.79
C GLU A 162 28.55 48.66 75.21
N PHE A 163 29.49 48.64 74.26
CA PHE A 163 30.89 48.94 74.52
C PHE A 163 31.08 50.36 75.06
N ILE A 164 30.51 51.38 74.41
CA ILE A 164 30.57 52.77 74.87
C ILE A 164 29.98 52.91 76.28
N LYS A 165 28.85 52.24 76.56
CA LYS A 165 28.21 52.26 77.90
C LYS A 165 29.12 51.63 78.96
N THR A 166 29.70 50.46 78.70
CA THR A 166 30.61 49.80 79.66
C THR A 166 31.93 50.56 79.86
N GLN A 167 32.45 51.22 78.82
CA GLN A 167 33.59 52.13 78.95
C GLN A 167 33.24 53.35 79.82
N MET A 168 32.07 53.97 79.61
CA MET A 168 31.62 55.11 80.41
C MET A 168 31.40 54.73 81.89
N GLU A 169 30.79 53.57 82.16
CA GLU A 169 30.68 53.02 83.51
C GLU A 169 32.06 52.73 84.15
N SER A 170 33.05 52.31 83.36
CA SER A 170 34.44 52.15 83.83
C SER A 170 35.04 53.51 84.21
N TYR A 171 34.94 54.51 83.34
CA TYR A 171 35.45 55.86 83.59
C TYR A 171 34.83 56.51 84.83
N ASP A 172 33.52 56.38 85.05
CA ASP A 172 32.84 56.88 86.25
C ASP A 172 33.43 56.25 87.53
N THR A 173 33.78 54.95 87.51
CA THR A 173 34.41 54.29 88.66
C THR A 173 35.89 54.66 88.82
N GLU A 174 36.63 54.87 87.72
CA GLU A 174 38.01 55.35 87.77
C GLU A 174 38.09 56.78 88.33
N GLU A 175 37.22 57.70 87.88
CA GLU A 175 37.13 59.06 88.42
C GLU A 175 36.81 59.04 89.93
N TYR A 176 35.88 58.21 90.38
CA TYR A 176 35.59 58.04 91.80
C TYR A 176 36.84 57.57 92.59
N ASN A 177 37.57 56.58 92.07
CA ASN A 177 38.79 56.07 92.68
C ASN A 177 39.92 57.11 92.70
N PHE A 178 40.12 57.87 91.62
CA PHE A 178 41.12 58.95 91.57
C PHE A 178 40.80 60.08 92.54
N ASN A 179 39.53 60.49 92.65
CA ASN A 179 39.09 61.50 93.63
C ASN A 179 39.32 61.04 95.08
N LEU A 180 39.10 59.75 95.38
CA LEU A 180 39.38 59.17 96.70
C LEU A 180 40.90 59.14 97.00
N ILE A 181 41.72 58.76 96.03
CA ILE A 181 43.20 58.77 96.15
C ILE A 181 43.71 60.20 96.34
N TYR A 182 43.18 61.17 95.59
CA TYR A 182 43.53 62.58 95.71
C TYR A 182 43.23 63.11 97.12
N TYR A 183 42.04 62.84 97.65
CA TYR A 183 41.64 63.25 99.00
C TYR A 183 42.56 62.69 100.10
N GLU A 184 42.89 61.40 100.06
CA GLU A 184 43.83 60.80 101.02
C GLU A 184 45.28 61.29 100.82
N MET A 185 45.68 61.67 99.60
CA MET A 185 46.98 62.29 99.34
C MET A 185 47.05 63.71 99.89
N GLU A 186 46.03 64.55 99.67
CA GLU A 186 45.95 65.93 100.16
C GLU A 186 45.98 65.97 101.71
N LYS A 187 45.18 65.10 102.33
CA LYS A 187 45.18 64.85 103.78
C LYS A 187 46.56 64.41 104.31
N ARG A 188 47.28 63.54 103.60
CA ARG A 188 48.65 63.12 103.97
C ARG A 188 49.67 64.24 103.77
N ASN A 189 49.55 65.04 102.72
CA ASN A 189 50.43 66.18 102.45
C ASN A 189 50.26 67.28 103.51
N ALA A 190 49.04 67.53 103.98
CA ALA A 190 48.78 68.43 105.11
C ALA A 190 49.47 67.96 106.41
N GLN A 191 49.48 66.63 106.67
CA GLN A 191 50.19 66.04 107.80
C GLN A 191 51.72 66.19 107.67
N TRP A 192 52.28 65.91 106.49
CA TRP A 192 53.72 66.11 106.24
C TRP A 192 54.16 67.58 106.34
N LEU A 193 53.35 68.53 105.87
CA LEU A 193 53.64 69.95 106.00
C LEU A 193 53.73 70.39 107.48
N GLY A 194 52.83 69.88 108.33
CA GLY A 194 52.91 70.10 109.78
C GLY A 194 54.22 69.58 110.39
N LEU A 195 54.60 68.33 110.08
CA LEU A 195 55.86 67.74 110.56
C LEU A 195 57.10 68.51 110.07
N ILE A 196 57.10 68.96 108.81
CA ILE A 196 58.20 69.74 108.22
C ILE A 196 58.36 71.11 108.90
N ASP A 197 57.28 71.75 109.33
CA ASP A 197 57.35 73.01 110.07
C ASP A 197 57.75 72.81 111.55
N GLU A 198 57.52 71.64 112.13
CA GLU A 198 58.09 71.23 113.42
C GLU A 198 59.61 70.91 113.31
N GLU A 199 60.05 70.19 112.27
CA GLU A 199 61.46 69.78 112.09
C GLU A 199 62.40 70.91 111.62
N LYS A 200 61.91 72.00 111.02
CA LYS A 200 62.74 73.16 110.65
C LYS A 200 63.35 73.88 111.86
N LEU A 201 62.67 73.86 113.01
CA LEU A 201 63.09 74.56 114.23
C LEU A 201 64.49 74.14 114.75
N PRO A 202 64.81 72.84 114.92
CA PRO A 202 66.15 72.41 115.34
C PRO A 202 67.23 72.64 114.28
N ILE A 203 66.93 72.49 112.98
CA ILE A 203 67.95 72.62 111.91
C ILE A 203 68.51 74.05 111.85
N LEU A 204 67.63 75.06 111.91
CA LEU A 204 68.01 76.48 111.96
C LEU A 204 68.77 76.89 113.24
N LEU A 205 68.77 76.03 114.27
CA LEU A 205 69.56 76.23 115.48
C LEU A 205 70.99 75.71 115.32
N ILE A 206 71.16 74.56 114.65
CA ILE A 206 72.45 73.86 114.47
C ILE A 206 73.32 74.57 113.42
N GLU A 207 72.73 75.02 112.31
CA GLU A 207 73.45 75.77 111.26
C GLU A 207 74.10 77.07 111.77
N LYS A 208 73.65 77.56 112.94
CA LYS A 208 74.11 78.79 113.57
C LYS A 208 75.23 78.60 114.60
N GLN A 209 75.77 77.39 114.76
CA GLN A 209 76.76 77.03 115.79
C GLN A 209 77.96 76.21 115.29
N MET A 210 78.25 76.19 113.98
CA MET A 210 79.41 75.47 113.41
C MET A 210 80.48 76.41 112.85
N ASP A 211 81.72 76.26 113.35
CA ASP A 211 82.91 76.98 112.86
C ASP A 211 83.47 76.37 111.56
N ASP A 212 84.20 77.19 110.79
CA ASP A 212 84.65 76.86 109.43
C ASP A 212 85.88 75.92 109.34
N GLU A 213 86.34 75.35 110.45
CA GLU A 213 87.37 74.29 110.44
C GLU A 213 86.73 72.89 110.47
N ASP A 214 85.73 72.67 111.33
CA ASP A 214 84.93 71.43 111.36
C ASP A 214 84.31 71.10 109.99
N LYS A 215 83.88 72.13 109.24
CA LYS A 215 83.39 71.95 107.85
C LYS A 215 84.44 71.35 106.92
N LYS A 216 85.72 71.74 107.05
CA LYS A 216 86.80 71.29 106.16
C LYS A 216 87.24 69.86 106.49
N ASP A 217 87.28 69.50 107.77
CA ASP A 217 87.56 68.13 108.18
C ASP A 217 86.38 67.20 107.86
N LEU A 218 85.13 67.70 107.93
CA LEU A 218 83.95 66.99 107.46
C LEU A 218 83.96 66.79 105.94
N ASP A 219 84.29 67.82 105.14
CA ASP A 219 84.45 67.72 103.68
C ASP A 219 85.62 66.79 103.29
N SER A 220 86.72 66.80 104.05
CA SER A 220 87.86 65.89 103.89
C SER A 220 87.45 64.43 104.13
N ALA A 221 86.78 64.15 105.25
CA ALA A 221 86.25 62.83 105.56
C ALA A 221 85.16 62.38 104.56
N PHE A 222 84.31 63.30 104.11
CA PHE A 222 83.27 63.05 103.12
C PHE A 222 83.89 62.71 101.77
N THR A 223 84.78 63.53 101.22
CA THR A 223 85.43 63.29 99.92
C THR A 223 86.25 62.00 99.89
N LEU A 224 86.99 61.68 100.97
CA LEU A 224 87.76 60.43 101.08
C LEU A 224 86.85 59.18 101.04
N ARG A 225 85.63 59.26 101.59
CA ARG A 225 84.63 58.17 101.57
C ARG A 225 83.76 58.18 100.31
N TRP A 226 83.49 59.35 99.75
CA TRP A 226 82.63 59.56 98.59
C TRP A 226 83.32 59.12 97.31
N ASN A 227 84.57 59.53 97.07
CA ASN A 227 85.31 59.20 95.84
C ASN A 227 85.35 57.69 95.51
N PRO A 228 85.65 56.75 96.43
CA PRO A 228 85.62 55.31 96.15
C PRO A 228 84.21 54.69 96.07
N MET A 229 83.15 55.41 96.47
CA MET A 229 81.76 55.04 96.16
C MET A 229 81.35 55.56 94.78
N PHE A 230 81.72 56.81 94.48
CA PHE A 230 81.41 57.50 93.23
C PHE A 230 82.11 56.85 92.03
N THR A 231 83.35 56.41 92.16
CA THR A 231 84.02 55.61 91.10
C THR A 231 83.29 54.29 90.88
N LYS A 232 82.98 53.51 91.93
CA LYS A 232 82.21 52.25 91.78
C LYS A 232 80.83 52.46 91.15
N TYR A 233 80.19 53.60 91.43
CA TYR A 233 78.93 53.97 90.80
C TYR A 233 79.12 54.31 89.31
N MET A 234 80.18 55.02 88.95
CA MET A 234 80.55 55.28 87.55
C MET A 234 80.96 53.99 86.81
N ASP A 235 81.76 53.11 87.42
CA ASP A 235 82.13 51.80 86.88
C ASP A 235 80.87 50.96 86.59
N PHE A 236 79.90 50.96 87.53
CA PHE A 236 78.61 50.27 87.35
C PHE A 236 77.76 50.93 86.26
N LEU A 237 77.72 52.26 86.16
CA LEU A 237 77.04 52.97 85.07
C LEU A 237 77.68 52.66 83.71
N GLU A 238 79.01 52.64 83.60
CA GLU A 238 79.71 52.32 82.36
C GLU A 238 79.45 50.87 81.93
N MET A 239 79.49 49.90 82.85
CA MET A 239 79.09 48.52 82.60
C MET A 239 77.60 48.41 82.21
N TYR A 240 76.72 49.17 82.85
CA TYR A 240 75.29 49.20 82.51
C TYR A 240 75.06 49.79 81.11
N HIS A 241 75.71 50.91 80.77
CA HIS A 241 75.66 51.52 79.44
C HIS A 241 76.21 50.57 78.37
N ALA A 242 77.34 49.91 78.59
CA ALA A 242 77.88 48.92 77.65
C ALA A 242 76.92 47.74 77.41
N ASN A 243 76.27 47.22 78.45
CA ASN A 243 75.26 46.17 78.34
C ASN A 243 73.96 46.67 77.65
N VAL A 244 73.53 47.90 77.93
CA VAL A 244 72.41 48.54 77.21
C VAL A 244 72.77 48.70 75.72
N ASP A 245 73.96 49.16 75.38
CA ASP A 245 74.39 49.28 73.98
C ASP A 245 74.50 47.93 73.27
N GLU A 246 74.98 46.88 73.95
CA GLU A 246 74.97 45.52 73.38
C GLU A 246 73.53 45.00 73.15
N THR A 247 72.61 45.21 74.09
CA THR A 247 71.21 44.83 73.87
C THR A 247 70.55 45.67 72.77
N LEU A 248 70.89 46.96 72.65
CA LEU A 248 70.42 47.84 71.57
C LEU A 248 70.99 47.47 70.20
N THR A 249 72.21 46.94 70.10
CA THR A 249 72.75 46.42 68.81
C THR A 249 72.10 45.10 68.44
N ARG A 250 71.97 44.15 69.39
CA ARG A 250 71.25 42.88 69.18
C ARG A 250 69.78 43.11 68.77
N TYR A 251 69.10 44.10 69.36
CA TYR A 251 67.74 44.50 68.98
C TYR A 251 67.68 45.11 67.58
N ARG A 252 68.64 45.97 67.20
CA ARG A 252 68.76 46.51 65.83
C ARG A 252 68.93 45.39 64.80
N GLU A 253 69.85 44.45 65.05
CA GLU A 253 70.02 43.29 64.18
C GLU A 253 68.77 42.41 64.05
N MET A 254 68.00 42.24 65.12
CA MET A 254 66.75 41.48 65.11
C MET A 254 65.70 42.20 64.28
N LYS A 255 65.50 43.51 64.52
CA LYS A 255 64.60 44.36 63.74
C LYS A 255 64.94 44.39 62.24
N GLU A 256 66.23 44.41 61.89
CA GLU A 256 66.69 44.30 60.50
C GLU A 256 66.44 42.91 59.87
N LYS A 257 66.31 41.84 60.66
CA LYS A 257 65.89 40.51 60.18
C LYS A 257 64.37 40.51 59.98
N ASP A 258 63.61 40.94 60.98
CA ASP A 258 62.15 41.04 60.93
C ASP A 258 61.65 41.93 59.77
N GLU A 259 62.31 43.07 59.50
CA GLU A 259 61.96 43.94 58.37
C GLU A 259 62.26 43.31 57.00
N ARG A 260 63.27 42.44 56.89
CA ARG A 260 63.56 41.68 55.67
C ARG A 260 62.56 40.54 55.49
N ASP A 261 62.27 39.81 56.54
CA ASP A 261 61.33 38.68 56.48
C ASP A 261 59.89 39.17 56.25
N ALA A 262 59.49 40.30 56.84
CA ALA A 262 58.23 40.97 56.51
C ALA A 262 58.16 41.44 55.04
N GLN A 263 59.27 41.85 54.42
CA GLN A 263 59.31 42.13 52.98
C GLN A 263 59.22 40.86 52.13
N ILE A 264 59.85 39.75 52.55
CA ILE A 264 59.77 38.46 51.87
C ILE A 264 58.33 37.93 51.93
N LEU A 265 57.71 37.93 53.12
CA LEU A 265 56.31 37.56 53.33
C LEU A 265 55.37 38.36 52.42
N LYS A 266 55.47 39.70 52.39
CA LYS A 266 54.66 40.55 51.50
C LYS A 266 54.78 40.15 50.02
N ARG A 267 55.99 39.83 49.53
CA ARG A 267 56.21 39.36 48.15
C ARG A 267 55.64 37.96 47.93
N GLN A 268 55.70 37.09 48.94
CA GLN A 268 55.12 35.74 48.88
C GLN A 268 53.59 35.78 48.89
N THR A 269 52.95 36.63 49.70
CA THR A 269 51.50 36.86 49.71
C THR A 269 51.02 37.30 48.33
N ILE A 270 51.60 38.36 47.73
CA ILE A 270 51.21 38.83 46.39
C ILE A 270 51.36 37.73 45.33
N LYS A 271 52.42 36.91 45.41
CA LYS A 271 52.60 35.76 44.50
C LYS A 271 51.56 34.65 44.76
N MET A 272 51.22 34.41 46.02
CA MET A 272 50.21 33.44 46.43
C MET A 272 48.82 33.86 45.94
N ASP A 273 48.45 35.14 46.09
CA ASP A 273 47.18 35.70 45.63
C ASP A 273 47.03 35.57 44.11
N TYR A 274 48.08 35.93 43.36
CA TYR A 274 48.14 35.74 41.90
C TYR A 274 47.97 34.26 41.51
N LEU A 275 48.61 33.33 42.22
CA LEU A 275 48.47 31.91 41.95
C LEU A 275 47.05 31.41 42.24
N HIS A 276 46.43 31.83 43.34
CA HIS A 276 45.01 31.51 43.63
C HIS A 276 44.07 32.08 42.58
N GLU A 277 44.28 33.31 42.11
CA GLU A 277 43.54 33.87 40.97
C GLU A 277 43.69 33.02 39.70
N THR A 278 44.90 32.53 39.39
CA THR A 278 45.09 31.66 38.21
C THR A 278 44.46 30.28 38.38
N ILE A 279 44.49 29.71 39.58
CA ILE A 279 43.83 28.44 39.89
C ILE A 279 42.31 28.60 39.75
N HIS A 280 41.71 29.60 40.39
CA HIS A 280 40.28 29.88 40.31
C HIS A 280 39.79 30.11 38.86
N LYS A 281 40.57 30.82 38.03
CA LYS A 281 40.24 31.03 36.60
C LYS A 281 40.30 29.72 35.80
N MET A 282 41.20 28.80 36.15
CA MET A 282 41.27 27.46 35.53
C MET A 282 40.16 26.54 36.06
N GLU A 283 39.78 26.64 37.32
CA GLU A 283 38.65 25.91 37.91
C GLU A 283 37.32 26.34 37.28
N GLN A 284 37.09 27.64 37.12
CA GLN A 284 35.96 28.18 36.37
C GLN A 284 35.95 27.69 34.92
N TYR A 285 37.07 27.79 34.20
CA TYR A 285 37.15 27.30 32.82
C TYR A 285 36.88 25.78 32.70
N ASN A 286 37.36 24.98 33.66
CA ASN A 286 37.07 23.55 33.70
C ASN A 286 35.59 23.26 34.02
N PHE A 287 34.95 24.06 34.89
CA PHE A 287 33.53 23.96 35.17
C PHE A 287 32.69 24.29 33.93
N ASP A 288 32.94 25.44 33.31
CA ASP A 288 32.27 25.88 32.08
C ASP A 288 32.42 24.83 30.96
N LEU A 289 33.61 24.25 30.81
CA LEU A 289 33.93 23.21 29.84
C LEU A 289 33.22 21.88 30.18
N GLN A 290 33.11 21.51 31.46
CA GLN A 290 32.38 20.33 31.90
C GLN A 290 30.88 20.47 31.64
N GLU A 291 30.25 21.59 32.00
CA GLU A 291 28.83 21.86 31.72
C GLU A 291 28.55 21.80 30.21
N ASN A 292 29.40 22.45 29.42
CA ASN A 292 29.39 22.39 27.96
C ASN A 292 29.55 20.97 27.39
N HIS A 293 30.23 20.05 28.09
CA HIS A 293 30.36 18.66 27.68
C HIS A 293 29.17 17.82 28.13
N GLU A 294 28.62 18.05 29.32
CA GLU A 294 27.45 17.34 29.84
C GLU A 294 26.19 17.63 29.03
N GLU A 295 25.98 18.89 28.62
CA GLU A 295 24.92 19.29 27.68
C GLU A 295 25.03 18.53 26.34
N LYS A 296 26.18 18.63 25.66
CA LYS A 296 26.42 17.95 24.37
C LYS A 296 26.31 16.43 24.48
N VAL A 297 26.70 15.85 25.60
CA VAL A 297 26.54 14.43 25.89
C VAL A 297 25.08 14.07 26.19
N SER A 298 24.28 14.98 26.75
CA SER A 298 22.82 14.83 26.91
C SER A 298 22.10 14.81 25.56
N ASP A 299 22.42 15.77 24.69
CA ASP A 299 21.86 15.86 23.33
C ASP A 299 22.18 14.62 22.50
N LEU A 300 23.44 14.17 22.49
CA LEU A 300 23.83 12.94 21.80
C LEU A 300 23.15 11.70 22.40
N LYS A 301 22.89 11.66 23.71
CA LYS A 301 22.08 10.60 24.33
C LYS A 301 20.61 10.68 23.88
N TYR A 302 20.03 11.87 23.72
CA TYR A 302 18.67 12.08 23.24
C TYR A 302 18.52 11.68 21.76
N GLN A 303 19.35 12.23 20.88
CA GLN A 303 19.38 11.89 19.45
C GLN A 303 19.57 10.38 19.24
N ARG A 304 20.47 9.73 20.01
CA ARG A 304 20.65 8.27 19.95
C ARG A 304 19.40 7.51 20.39
N LYS A 305 18.68 7.96 21.44
CA LYS A 305 17.41 7.34 21.86
C LYS A 305 16.36 7.44 20.76
N PHE A 306 16.16 8.64 20.20
CA PHE A 306 15.22 8.91 19.11
C PHE A 306 15.52 8.03 17.87
N LEU A 307 16.77 8.02 17.40
CA LEU A 307 17.19 7.17 16.27
C LEU A 307 17.03 5.67 16.56
N THR A 308 17.22 5.23 17.81
CA THR A 308 17.02 3.83 18.21
C THR A 308 15.53 3.46 18.21
N GLN A 309 14.65 4.36 18.64
CA GLN A 309 13.19 4.17 18.60
C GLN A 309 12.69 4.10 17.15
N TYR A 310 13.11 5.05 16.32
CA TYR A 310 12.78 5.11 14.88
C TYR A 310 13.28 3.87 14.12
N TYR A 311 14.51 3.43 14.39
CA TYR A 311 15.03 2.18 13.84
C TYR A 311 14.23 0.95 14.27
N CYS A 312 13.76 0.90 15.53
CA CYS A 312 12.92 -0.20 15.99
C CYS A 312 11.54 -0.19 15.29
N GLN A 313 10.93 0.97 15.08
CA GLN A 313 9.67 1.10 14.33
C GLN A 313 9.81 0.54 12.91
N ILE A 314 10.74 1.06 12.11
CA ILE A 314 10.99 0.59 10.73
C ILE A 314 11.31 -0.92 10.69
N ARG A 315 12.13 -1.41 11.64
CA ARG A 315 12.48 -2.83 11.70
C ARG A 315 11.27 -3.71 11.98
N ASP A 316 10.30 -3.23 12.75
CA ASP A 316 9.14 -4.01 13.15
C ASP A 316 7.99 -3.91 12.12
N GLU A 317 7.84 -2.76 11.44
CA GLU A 317 7.07 -2.62 10.20
C GLU A 317 7.59 -3.58 9.09
N LEU A 318 8.91 -3.66 8.92
CA LEU A 318 9.55 -4.53 7.94
C LEU A 318 9.30 -6.02 8.23
N LYS A 319 9.19 -6.42 9.51
CA LYS A 319 8.75 -7.77 9.90
C LYS A 319 7.29 -8.01 9.52
N GLU A 320 6.41 -7.07 9.83
CA GLU A 320 4.98 -7.18 9.50
C GLU A 320 4.79 -7.37 8.00
N HIS A 321 5.43 -6.53 7.17
CA HIS A 321 5.41 -6.67 5.71
C HIS A 321 6.00 -8.02 5.24
N HIS A 322 7.10 -8.49 5.83
CA HIS A 322 7.68 -9.79 5.48
C HIS A 322 6.76 -10.96 5.86
N GLU A 323 6.04 -10.87 6.98
CA GLU A 323 5.00 -11.85 7.34
C GLU A 323 3.78 -11.77 6.41
N ASP A 324 3.38 -10.58 6.01
CA ASP A 324 2.26 -10.35 5.09
C ASP A 324 2.55 -10.98 3.72
N ASP A 325 3.74 -10.72 3.16
CA ASP A 325 4.17 -11.30 1.89
C ASP A 325 4.44 -12.81 1.99
N TYR A 326 4.93 -13.32 3.13
CA TYR A 326 5.00 -14.77 3.36
C TYR A 326 3.59 -15.40 3.39
N ARG A 327 2.61 -14.76 4.06
CA ARG A 327 1.21 -15.21 4.08
C ARG A 327 0.58 -15.17 2.68
N ARG A 328 0.82 -14.11 1.90
CA ARG A 328 0.37 -13.95 0.50
C ARG A 328 0.99 -14.99 -0.43
N LEU A 329 2.31 -15.19 -0.37
CA LEU A 329 3.03 -16.17 -1.20
C LEU A 329 2.60 -17.61 -0.88
N LYS A 330 2.39 -17.92 0.40
CA LYS A 330 1.84 -19.22 0.84
C LYS A 330 0.44 -19.45 0.29
N LEU A 331 -0.45 -18.44 0.34
CA LEU A 331 -1.79 -18.53 -0.25
C LEU A 331 -1.72 -18.72 -1.78
N LEU A 332 -0.90 -17.94 -2.48
CA LEU A 332 -0.71 -18.04 -3.93
C LEU A 332 -0.20 -19.43 -4.34
N SER A 333 0.78 -19.98 -3.61
CA SER A 333 1.29 -21.34 -3.83
C SER A 333 0.19 -22.40 -3.63
N ILE A 334 -0.62 -22.29 -2.58
CA ILE A 334 -1.74 -23.21 -2.34
C ILE A 334 -2.78 -23.12 -3.48
N GLN A 335 -3.17 -21.91 -3.90
CA GLN A 335 -4.14 -21.72 -5.00
C GLN A 335 -3.60 -22.19 -6.36
N SER A 336 -2.31 -21.97 -6.64
CA SER A 336 -1.63 -22.48 -7.84
C SER A 336 -1.61 -24.02 -7.88
N ASN A 337 -1.28 -24.66 -6.75
CA ASN A 337 -1.31 -26.11 -6.63
C ASN A 337 -2.73 -26.70 -6.74
N MET A 338 -3.74 -26.02 -6.17
CA MET A 338 -5.15 -26.42 -6.28
C MET A 338 -5.68 -26.28 -7.72
N THR A 339 -5.38 -25.18 -8.41
CA THR A 339 -5.80 -24.97 -9.81
C THR A 339 -5.07 -25.93 -10.75
N THR A 340 -3.76 -26.13 -10.58
CA THR A 340 -2.98 -27.15 -11.31
C THR A 340 -3.56 -28.55 -11.12
N SER A 341 -3.87 -28.95 -9.89
CA SER A 341 -4.52 -30.24 -9.58
C SER A 341 -5.90 -30.38 -10.22
N ARG A 342 -6.66 -29.29 -10.35
CA ARG A 342 -7.98 -29.26 -11.02
C ARG A 342 -7.83 -29.37 -12.54
N LEU A 343 -6.83 -28.71 -13.12
CA LEU A 343 -6.50 -28.77 -14.55
C LEU A 343 -6.00 -30.15 -14.96
N GLN A 344 -5.12 -30.79 -14.18
CA GLN A 344 -4.71 -32.17 -14.38
C GLN A 344 -5.91 -33.13 -14.40
N LYS A 345 -6.84 -33.00 -13.43
CA LYS A 345 -8.08 -33.79 -13.38
C LYS A 345 -9.03 -33.51 -14.56
N LEU A 346 -8.96 -32.34 -15.18
CA LEU A 346 -9.67 -32.03 -16.43
C LEU A 346 -8.99 -32.65 -17.66
N VAL A 347 -7.66 -32.62 -17.73
CA VAL A 347 -6.87 -33.32 -18.77
C VAL A 347 -7.12 -34.83 -18.71
N GLU A 348 -7.09 -35.45 -17.52
CA GLU A 348 -7.47 -36.84 -17.33
C GLU A 348 -8.88 -37.15 -17.86
N LYS A 349 -9.87 -36.30 -17.58
CA LYS A 349 -11.25 -36.48 -18.05
C LYS A 349 -11.33 -36.37 -19.57
N ARG A 350 -10.66 -35.38 -20.17
CA ARG A 350 -10.52 -35.22 -21.63
C ARG A 350 -9.89 -36.47 -22.25
N GLU A 351 -8.81 -36.98 -21.68
CA GLU A 351 -8.17 -38.21 -22.14
C GLU A 351 -9.09 -39.43 -22.01
N LYS A 352 -9.80 -39.60 -20.89
CA LYS A 352 -10.74 -40.70 -20.68
C LYS A 352 -11.89 -40.66 -21.70
N ILE A 353 -12.39 -39.47 -22.02
CA ILE A 353 -13.39 -39.24 -23.08
C ILE A 353 -12.81 -39.57 -24.46
N LEU A 354 -11.62 -39.06 -24.81
CA LEU A 354 -10.98 -39.34 -26.10
C LEU A 354 -10.64 -40.82 -26.28
N LYS A 355 -10.15 -41.49 -25.24
CA LYS A 355 -9.85 -42.93 -25.21
C LYS A 355 -11.13 -43.77 -25.30
N LEU A 356 -12.27 -43.29 -24.79
CA LEU A 356 -13.57 -43.94 -24.97
C LEU A 356 -14.11 -43.72 -26.39
N ALA A 357 -14.10 -42.49 -26.90
CA ALA A 357 -14.53 -42.17 -28.26
C ALA A 357 -13.72 -42.95 -29.31
N ALA A 358 -12.40 -43.08 -29.15
CA ALA A 358 -11.55 -43.90 -30.01
C ALA A 358 -11.84 -45.41 -29.92
N LYS A 359 -12.41 -45.91 -28.82
CA LYS A 359 -12.94 -47.28 -28.71
C LYS A 359 -14.29 -47.42 -29.40
N CYS A 360 -15.25 -46.52 -29.14
CA CYS A 360 -16.56 -46.50 -29.80
C CYS A 360 -16.44 -46.42 -31.32
N ARG A 361 -15.53 -45.55 -31.82
CA ARG A 361 -15.23 -45.38 -33.24
C ARG A 361 -14.71 -46.63 -33.95
N LYS A 362 -14.35 -47.70 -33.25
CA LYS A 362 -14.09 -49.00 -33.89
C LYS A 362 -15.39 -49.62 -34.44
N PHE A 363 -16.49 -49.51 -33.69
CA PHE A 363 -17.77 -50.18 -33.97
C PHE A 363 -18.72 -49.41 -34.91
N GLU A 364 -18.52 -48.11 -35.11
CA GLU A 364 -19.27 -47.30 -36.11
C GLU A 364 -19.20 -47.91 -37.51
N MET A 365 -20.29 -47.84 -38.30
CA MET A 365 -20.24 -48.30 -39.70
C MET A 365 -19.40 -47.37 -40.57
N GLN A 366 -18.87 -47.85 -41.69
CA GLN A 366 -18.02 -47.03 -42.57
C GLN A 366 -18.77 -45.82 -43.17
N LYS A 367 -20.09 -45.92 -43.36
CA LYS A 367 -20.96 -44.78 -43.72
C LYS A 367 -20.92 -43.67 -42.66
N GLU A 368 -20.97 -44.05 -41.40
CA GLU A 368 -20.99 -43.14 -40.23
C GLU A 368 -19.59 -42.55 -39.96
N LYS A 369 -18.54 -43.36 -40.11
CA LYS A 369 -17.14 -42.93 -39.98
C LYS A 369 -16.74 -41.83 -40.97
N VAL A 370 -17.34 -41.83 -42.17
CA VAL A 370 -17.11 -40.83 -43.24
C VAL A 370 -18.07 -39.65 -43.11
N LEU A 371 -19.33 -39.88 -42.73
CA LEU A 371 -20.34 -38.83 -42.58
C LEU A 371 -21.03 -38.88 -41.19
N PRO A 372 -20.34 -38.48 -40.10
CA PRO A 372 -20.93 -38.55 -38.74
C PRO A 372 -22.14 -37.62 -38.56
N PHE A 373 -22.16 -36.48 -39.26
CA PHE A 373 -23.06 -35.35 -38.99
C PHE A 373 -23.89 -34.95 -40.23
N LEU A 374 -24.71 -35.86 -40.77
CA LEU A 374 -25.62 -35.55 -41.88
C LEU A 374 -27.02 -36.19 -41.78
N ARG A 375 -27.98 -35.44 -41.19
CA ARG A 375 -29.39 -35.47 -41.63
C ARG A 375 -30.17 -34.20 -41.23
N GLU A 376 -29.77 -33.04 -41.76
CA GLU A 376 -30.57 -31.80 -41.65
C GLU A 376 -30.65 -30.98 -42.96
N LYS A 377 -29.96 -31.41 -44.04
CA LYS A 377 -29.97 -30.72 -45.35
C LYS A 377 -30.11 -31.66 -46.57
N ALA A 378 -30.57 -32.90 -46.38
CA ALA A 378 -30.62 -33.93 -47.42
C ALA A 378 -32.06 -34.29 -47.88
N CYS A 379 -33.06 -33.49 -47.53
CA CYS A 379 -34.48 -33.75 -47.81
C CYS A 379 -35.24 -32.49 -48.27
N TYR A 380 -34.59 -31.65 -49.08
CA TYR A 380 -35.22 -30.52 -49.79
C TYR A 380 -34.90 -30.57 -51.28
N TYR A 381 -35.50 -31.55 -51.98
CA TYR A 381 -35.72 -31.53 -53.42
C TYR A 381 -37.05 -32.24 -53.68
N LYS A 382 -37.98 -31.55 -54.37
CA LYS A 382 -39.43 -31.81 -54.41
C LYS A 382 -40.10 -31.47 -53.06
N ASN A 383 -40.96 -30.46 -52.93
CA ASN A 383 -41.75 -29.72 -53.92
C ASN A 383 -41.68 -28.20 -53.74
N ASP A 384 -41.81 -27.45 -54.84
CA ASP A 384 -42.02 -26.00 -54.82
C ASP A 384 -43.51 -25.67 -54.65
N SER A 385 -43.86 -24.89 -53.62
CA SER A 385 -45.00 -23.94 -53.61
C SER A 385 -45.11 -23.15 -52.31
N LEU A 386 -45.09 -21.82 -52.44
CA LEU A 386 -46.01 -20.88 -51.77
C LEU A 386 -46.31 -21.11 -50.27
N ASN A 387 -45.59 -20.40 -49.40
CA ASN A 387 -46.08 -19.10 -48.91
C ASN A 387 -45.10 -18.48 -47.91
N ASP A 388 -44.41 -17.42 -48.33
CA ASP A 388 -43.85 -16.45 -47.39
C ASP A 388 -45.00 -15.57 -46.87
N ILE A 389 -45.15 -15.49 -45.55
CA ILE A 389 -45.99 -14.50 -44.87
C ILE A 389 -45.14 -13.86 -43.79
N ASP A 390 -44.71 -12.63 -44.06
CA ASP A 390 -44.07 -11.78 -43.06
C ASP A 390 -45.06 -11.46 -41.93
N CYS A 391 -44.58 -11.53 -40.69
CA CYS A 391 -45.24 -10.99 -39.51
C CYS A 391 -44.19 -10.31 -38.62
N GLU A 392 -43.77 -9.12 -39.07
CA GLU A 392 -43.07 -8.19 -38.20
C GLU A 392 -43.97 -7.73 -37.04
N ASN A 393 -43.32 -7.42 -35.91
CA ASN A 393 -43.73 -6.42 -34.91
C ASN A 393 -45.17 -6.47 -34.35
N ASP A 394 -45.27 -6.68 -33.03
CA ASP A 394 -46.06 -5.72 -32.24
C ASP A 394 -45.41 -5.43 -30.87
N LYS A 395 -45.60 -4.21 -30.37
CA LYS A 395 -44.99 -3.68 -29.14
C LYS A 395 -46.02 -3.62 -28.02
N LYS A 396 -45.60 -3.74 -26.75
CA LYS A 396 -46.12 -2.90 -25.65
C LYS A 396 -45.05 -2.58 -24.60
N GLU A 397 -44.79 -1.30 -24.43
CA GLU A 397 -44.22 -0.72 -23.21
C GLU A 397 -45.38 -0.42 -22.23
N ILE A 398 -45.15 -0.59 -20.92
CA ILE A 398 -45.96 0.03 -19.86
C ILE A 398 -44.99 0.42 -18.72
N ASP A 399 -44.88 1.71 -18.45
CA ASP A 399 -44.20 2.26 -17.27
C ASP A 399 -45.08 2.17 -16.01
N GLY A 400 -44.47 2.18 -14.83
CA GLY A 400 -45.20 2.34 -13.56
C GLY A 400 -44.44 1.77 -12.36
N ASN A 401 -43.72 2.63 -11.65
CA ASN A 401 -43.05 2.27 -10.39
C ASN A 401 -44.04 1.76 -9.33
N ASP A 402 -43.61 0.82 -8.47
CA ASP A 402 -43.47 1.20 -7.07
C ASP A 402 -42.47 0.37 -6.24
N SER A 403 -41.66 1.12 -5.48
CA SER A 403 -41.13 0.88 -4.12
C SER A 403 -40.77 -0.52 -3.57
N ILE A 404 -39.46 -0.66 -3.28
CA ILE A 404 -38.88 -1.12 -1.98
C ILE A 404 -38.73 -2.64 -1.70
N ASN A 405 -37.48 -3.03 -1.41
CA ASN A 405 -36.99 -4.23 -0.67
C ASN A 405 -37.27 -5.67 -1.17
N GLU A 406 -36.34 -6.26 -1.96
CA GLU A 406 -35.81 -7.63 -1.71
C GLU A 406 -34.57 -7.98 -2.59
N THR A 407 -33.39 -7.51 -2.22
CA THR A 407 -32.16 -7.67 -3.06
C THR A 407 -31.50 -9.06 -3.01
N GLY A 408 -31.90 -9.94 -2.09
CA GLY A 408 -31.29 -11.27 -1.91
C GLY A 408 -31.82 -12.38 -2.84
N THR A 409 -33.03 -12.21 -3.39
CA THR A 409 -33.76 -13.26 -4.11
C THR A 409 -33.64 -13.08 -5.63
N THR A 410 -33.90 -11.87 -6.13
CA THR A 410 -33.92 -11.53 -7.56
C THR A 410 -32.59 -11.75 -8.28
N ILE A 411 -31.46 -11.59 -7.57
CA ILE A 411 -30.11 -11.86 -8.10
C ILE A 411 -29.91 -13.38 -8.30
N LYS A 412 -30.39 -14.23 -7.38
CA LYS A 412 -30.30 -15.70 -7.51
C LYS A 412 -31.10 -16.19 -8.71
N ILE A 413 -32.31 -15.65 -8.92
CA ILE A 413 -33.17 -16.02 -10.05
C ILE A 413 -32.49 -15.67 -11.38
N LYS A 414 -31.92 -14.46 -11.52
CA LYS A 414 -31.18 -14.07 -12.74
C LYS A 414 -29.96 -14.98 -13.01
N ILE A 415 -29.20 -15.33 -11.98
CA ILE A 415 -28.06 -16.26 -12.09
C ILE A 415 -28.54 -17.67 -12.46
N GLN A 416 -29.69 -18.13 -11.94
CA GLN A 416 -30.28 -19.43 -12.30
C GLN A 416 -30.78 -19.44 -13.76
N ASP A 417 -31.46 -18.40 -14.22
CA ASP A 417 -31.89 -18.28 -15.63
C ASP A 417 -30.71 -18.23 -16.60
N GLU A 418 -29.63 -17.54 -16.25
CA GLU A 418 -28.42 -17.49 -17.06
C GLU A 418 -27.68 -18.85 -17.06
N PHE A 419 -27.66 -19.55 -15.93
CA PHE A 419 -27.16 -20.92 -15.83
C PHE A 419 -28.03 -21.91 -16.64
N ILE A 420 -29.36 -21.75 -16.64
CA ILE A 420 -30.29 -22.55 -17.45
C ILE A 420 -30.11 -22.24 -18.94
N LYS A 421 -29.92 -20.98 -19.35
CA LYS A 421 -29.62 -20.59 -20.73
C LYS A 421 -28.27 -21.16 -21.20
N ASN A 422 -27.24 -21.10 -20.36
CA ASN A 422 -25.92 -21.66 -20.69
C ASN A 422 -25.92 -23.20 -20.72
N THR A 423 -26.62 -23.87 -19.81
CA THR A 423 -26.74 -25.34 -19.84
C THR A 423 -27.60 -25.82 -21.01
N THR A 424 -28.73 -25.18 -21.30
CA THR A 424 -29.53 -25.49 -22.50
C THR A 424 -28.78 -25.19 -23.81
N ASN A 425 -27.91 -24.17 -23.87
CA ASN A 425 -27.02 -23.95 -25.00
C ASN A 425 -25.96 -25.06 -25.15
N SER A 426 -25.29 -25.48 -24.07
CA SER A 426 -24.35 -26.62 -24.12
C SER A 426 -25.02 -27.94 -24.50
N LEU A 427 -26.31 -28.12 -24.19
CA LEU A 427 -27.08 -29.27 -24.67
C LEU A 427 -27.40 -29.20 -26.17
N LYS A 428 -27.55 -27.99 -26.75
CA LYS A 428 -27.67 -27.80 -28.21
C LYS A 428 -26.38 -28.16 -28.93
N GLU A 429 -25.21 -27.89 -28.34
CA GLU A 429 -23.91 -28.29 -28.90
C GLU A 429 -23.78 -29.82 -29.04
N LEU A 430 -24.37 -30.59 -28.11
CA LEU A 430 -24.43 -32.05 -28.20
C LEU A 430 -25.53 -32.59 -29.13
N LYS A 431 -26.37 -31.75 -29.77
CA LYS A 431 -27.44 -32.19 -30.69
C LYS A 431 -26.93 -33.20 -31.72
N ASN A 432 -25.78 -32.90 -32.32
CA ASN A 432 -25.17 -33.76 -33.35
C ASN A 432 -24.74 -35.13 -32.80
N PHE A 433 -24.21 -35.18 -31.57
CA PHE A 433 -23.86 -36.45 -30.91
C PHE A 433 -25.12 -37.29 -30.62
N TRP A 434 -26.19 -36.67 -30.12
CA TRP A 434 -27.45 -37.38 -29.85
C TRP A 434 -28.13 -37.88 -31.13
N LEU A 435 -27.99 -37.17 -32.26
CA LEU A 435 -28.43 -37.66 -33.57
C LEU A 435 -27.66 -38.92 -34.01
N CYS A 436 -26.34 -38.99 -33.78
CA CYS A 436 -25.56 -40.21 -34.04
C CYS A 436 -26.04 -41.39 -33.17
N VAL A 437 -26.29 -41.16 -31.87
CA VAL A 437 -26.79 -42.19 -30.94
C VAL A 437 -28.17 -42.69 -31.37
N ALA A 438 -29.09 -41.79 -31.72
CA ALA A 438 -30.42 -42.16 -32.19
C ALA A 438 -30.39 -42.97 -33.49
N GLN A 439 -29.46 -42.67 -34.42
CA GLN A 439 -29.24 -43.48 -35.62
C GLN A 439 -28.69 -44.88 -35.29
N ALA A 440 -27.76 -44.98 -34.33
CA ALA A 440 -27.23 -46.26 -33.88
C ALA A 440 -28.30 -47.14 -33.21
N ASP A 441 -29.19 -46.57 -32.38
CA ASP A 441 -30.29 -47.34 -31.80
C ASP A 441 -31.38 -47.68 -32.84
N MET A 442 -31.63 -46.84 -33.86
CA MET A 442 -32.51 -47.20 -34.98
C MET A 442 -31.96 -48.38 -35.81
N THR A 443 -30.67 -48.39 -36.15
CA THR A 443 -30.07 -49.52 -36.87
C THR A 443 -30.03 -50.79 -36.00
N ARG A 444 -29.72 -50.66 -34.70
CA ARG A 444 -29.75 -51.75 -33.72
C ARG A 444 -31.14 -52.37 -33.52
N THR A 445 -32.19 -51.56 -33.49
CA THR A 445 -33.58 -52.05 -33.37
C THR A 445 -34.08 -52.71 -34.64
N SER A 446 -33.73 -52.19 -35.82
CA SER A 446 -33.97 -52.87 -37.10
C SER A 446 -33.23 -54.22 -37.18
N LEU A 447 -31.96 -54.29 -36.79
CA LEU A 447 -31.19 -55.54 -36.77
C LEU A 447 -31.78 -56.59 -35.82
N LYS A 448 -32.36 -56.16 -34.69
CA LYS A 448 -33.13 -57.07 -33.81
C LYS A 448 -34.39 -57.60 -34.50
N GLN A 449 -35.17 -56.72 -35.14
CA GLN A 449 -36.39 -57.14 -35.83
C GLN A 449 -36.10 -58.18 -36.94
N GLU A 450 -35.03 -58.02 -37.71
CA GLU A 450 -34.62 -59.03 -38.69
C GLU A 450 -34.06 -60.31 -38.05
N HIS A 451 -33.29 -60.19 -36.96
CA HIS A 451 -32.86 -61.37 -36.18
C HIS A 451 -34.05 -62.17 -35.67
N ASP A 452 -35.03 -61.53 -35.06
CA ASP A 452 -36.17 -62.19 -34.42
C ASP A 452 -37.10 -62.84 -35.46
N LYS A 453 -37.26 -62.23 -36.66
CA LYS A 453 -37.89 -62.87 -37.82
C LYS A 453 -37.11 -64.11 -38.26
N LEU A 454 -35.80 -63.99 -38.49
CA LEU A 454 -34.95 -65.09 -38.93
C LEU A 454 -34.91 -66.23 -37.90
N GLU A 455 -35.00 -65.94 -36.60
CA GLU A 455 -35.10 -66.96 -35.55
C GLU A 455 -36.46 -67.68 -35.60
N LEU A 456 -37.56 -66.96 -35.84
CA LEU A 456 -38.89 -67.56 -36.06
C LEU A 456 -38.94 -68.41 -37.35
N GLU A 457 -38.36 -67.92 -38.45
CA GLU A 457 -38.24 -68.69 -39.70
C GLU A 457 -37.35 -69.92 -39.52
N ASN A 458 -36.22 -69.82 -38.81
CA ASN A 458 -35.34 -70.95 -38.53
C ASN A 458 -36.03 -71.99 -37.61
N LYS A 459 -36.82 -71.54 -36.62
CA LYS A 459 -37.68 -72.42 -35.81
C LYS A 459 -38.75 -73.10 -36.67
N TYR A 460 -39.42 -72.37 -37.55
CA TYR A 460 -40.42 -72.92 -38.47
C TYR A 460 -39.82 -73.92 -39.47
N LEU A 461 -38.67 -73.61 -40.07
CA LEU A 461 -37.94 -74.52 -40.95
C LEU A 461 -37.44 -75.77 -40.22
N ARG A 462 -36.96 -75.65 -38.98
CA ARG A 462 -36.63 -76.82 -38.13
C ARG A 462 -37.84 -77.68 -37.81
N GLN A 463 -39.00 -77.08 -37.57
CA GLN A 463 -40.26 -77.81 -37.41
C GLN A 463 -40.67 -78.50 -38.72
N LEU A 464 -40.61 -77.81 -39.86
CA LEU A 464 -40.89 -78.36 -41.19
C LEU A 464 -39.98 -79.54 -41.54
N VAL A 465 -38.67 -79.43 -41.29
CA VAL A 465 -37.70 -80.51 -41.48
C VAL A 465 -37.99 -81.67 -40.51
N LYS A 466 -38.32 -81.40 -39.25
CA LYS A 466 -38.72 -82.44 -38.28
C LYS A 466 -39.99 -83.18 -38.73
N CYS A 467 -40.97 -82.47 -39.30
CA CYS A 467 -42.17 -83.08 -39.88
C CYS A 467 -41.82 -83.91 -41.13
N TYR A 468 -41.06 -83.38 -42.08
CA TYR A 468 -40.63 -84.11 -43.28
C TYR A 468 -39.84 -85.39 -42.94
N LEU A 469 -38.96 -85.34 -41.94
CA LEU A 469 -38.22 -86.51 -41.45
C LEU A 469 -39.11 -87.53 -40.71
N SER A 470 -40.31 -87.12 -40.25
CA SER A 470 -41.32 -88.03 -39.69
C SER A 470 -42.35 -88.54 -40.71
N GLU A 471 -42.52 -87.84 -41.84
CA GLU A 471 -43.43 -88.21 -42.93
C GLU A 471 -42.73 -89.04 -44.03
N ALA A 472 -41.40 -89.04 -44.10
CA ALA A 472 -40.61 -89.86 -45.04
C ALA A 472 -40.38 -91.30 -44.49
N PRO A 473 -41.00 -92.35 -45.08
CA PRO A 473 -40.95 -93.69 -44.52
C PRO A 473 -39.82 -94.52 -45.12
N CYS A 474 -38.58 -94.37 -44.63
CA CYS A 474 -37.59 -95.45 -44.57
C CYS A 474 -36.31 -95.13 -43.76
N ASN A 475 -36.09 -95.95 -42.72
CA ASN A 475 -34.82 -96.53 -42.28
C ASN A 475 -33.68 -95.63 -41.71
N ALA A 476 -33.66 -95.63 -40.38
CA ALA A 476 -32.51 -96.07 -39.55
C ALA A 476 -31.26 -95.18 -39.39
N ILE A 477 -31.23 -94.44 -38.27
CA ILE A 477 -30.20 -94.63 -37.23
C ILE A 477 -30.91 -94.70 -35.86
N PRO A 478 -30.70 -95.75 -35.03
CA PRO A 478 -31.27 -95.83 -33.69
C PRO A 478 -30.30 -95.47 -32.55
N SER A 479 -30.89 -94.97 -31.46
CA SER A 479 -30.46 -95.14 -30.05
C SER A 479 -29.34 -94.28 -29.42
N LEU A 480 -29.46 -94.19 -28.08
CA LEU A 480 -28.69 -93.46 -27.05
C LEU A 480 -28.86 -91.93 -26.99
N GLN A 481 -29.23 -91.32 -25.86
CA GLN A 481 -29.79 -91.79 -24.56
C GLN A 481 -30.69 -90.62 -24.04
N ALA A 482 -31.89 -90.86 -23.52
CA ALA A 482 -32.24 -91.42 -22.19
C ALA A 482 -32.08 -90.39 -21.04
N ASP A 483 -33.16 -89.93 -20.37
CA ASP A 483 -34.59 -90.18 -20.62
C ASP A 483 -35.42 -88.89 -20.89
N ASP A 484 -36.36 -88.34 -20.11
CA ASP A 484 -36.86 -88.59 -18.74
C ASP A 484 -38.42 -88.64 -18.74
N ASP A 485 -39.06 -88.53 -17.56
CA ASP A 485 -40.53 -88.59 -17.29
C ASP A 485 -41.38 -87.47 -17.98
N ASP A 486 -42.71 -87.54 -18.15
CA ASP A 486 -43.74 -88.28 -17.40
C ASP A 486 -45.01 -88.63 -18.23
N VAL A 487 -45.98 -89.32 -17.61
CA VAL A 487 -47.17 -90.01 -18.16
C VAL A 487 -48.34 -89.12 -18.62
N ASP A 488 -48.90 -89.40 -19.81
CA ASP A 488 -50.34 -89.68 -20.01
C ASP A 488 -50.60 -90.46 -21.32
N TYR A 489 -51.67 -91.27 -21.39
CA TYR A 489 -51.82 -92.35 -22.39
C TYR A 489 -53.16 -92.39 -23.14
N GLU A 490 -53.98 -91.33 -23.14
CA GLU A 490 -55.35 -91.40 -23.69
C GLU A 490 -55.70 -90.34 -24.77
N SER A 491 -55.51 -90.67 -26.07
CA SER A 491 -56.20 -89.98 -27.21
C SER A 491 -56.05 -90.60 -28.62
N LYS A 492 -55.69 -91.88 -28.76
CA LYS A 492 -55.31 -92.48 -30.07
C LYS A 492 -56.47 -92.90 -31.00
N ILE A 493 -57.62 -92.20 -30.97
CA ILE A 493 -58.86 -92.58 -31.70
C ILE A 493 -59.40 -91.52 -32.69
N LYS A 494 -58.94 -90.25 -32.67
CA LYS A 494 -59.53 -89.16 -33.48
C LYS A 494 -58.82 -88.76 -34.79
N TYR A 495 -57.84 -89.52 -35.29
CA TYR A 495 -57.05 -89.10 -36.46
C TYR A 495 -57.68 -89.41 -37.84
N ASN A 496 -58.49 -90.47 -37.96
CA ASN A 496 -59.04 -90.92 -39.26
C ASN A 496 -60.31 -90.18 -39.73
N LYS A 497 -60.53 -88.92 -39.29
CA LYS A 497 -61.71 -88.13 -39.71
C LYS A 497 -61.43 -86.67 -40.12
N LYS A 498 -60.17 -86.30 -40.38
CA LYS A 498 -59.78 -84.95 -40.84
C LYS A 498 -59.08 -84.88 -42.20
N LEU A 499 -58.83 -86.01 -42.87
CA LEU A 499 -58.13 -86.06 -44.16
C LEU A 499 -59.02 -85.74 -45.38
N THR A 500 -60.35 -85.66 -45.18
CA THR A 500 -61.35 -85.48 -46.26
C THR A 500 -61.84 -84.04 -46.45
N GLU A 501 -61.52 -83.11 -45.53
CA GLU A 501 -62.04 -81.73 -45.56
C GLU A 501 -61.05 -80.69 -46.12
N LYS A 502 -59.80 -81.07 -46.39
CA LYS A 502 -58.75 -80.17 -46.95
C LYS A 502 -58.66 -80.20 -48.49
N LYS A 503 -59.79 -80.32 -49.18
CA LYS A 503 -59.90 -80.10 -50.64
C LYS A 503 -61.01 -79.10 -50.96
N GLY A 504 -60.72 -77.82 -50.74
CA GLY A 504 -61.59 -76.69 -51.05
C GLY A 504 -61.09 -75.40 -50.39
N LEU A 505 -61.56 -74.25 -50.88
CA LEU A 505 -61.44 -72.91 -50.28
C LEU A 505 -60.00 -72.34 -50.16
N GLN A 506 -59.49 -71.90 -51.31
CA GLN A 506 -59.08 -70.49 -51.44
C GLN A 506 -60.12 -69.75 -52.31
N PRO A 507 -60.16 -68.40 -52.37
CA PRO A 507 -59.49 -67.40 -51.50
C PRO A 507 -60.47 -66.37 -50.90
N THR A 508 -60.02 -65.55 -49.95
CA THR A 508 -60.65 -64.22 -49.70
C THR A 508 -59.64 -63.20 -49.18
N VAL A 509 -59.76 -61.96 -49.67
CA VAL A 509 -58.98 -60.80 -49.23
C VAL A 509 -59.65 -60.16 -48.02
N VAL A 510 -58.89 -59.85 -46.97
CA VAL A 510 -59.35 -58.99 -45.86
C VAL A 510 -58.30 -57.92 -45.52
N SER A 511 -58.64 -56.70 -45.95
CA SER A 511 -58.43 -55.38 -45.34
C SER A 511 -57.37 -55.16 -44.25
N ILE A 512 -56.57 -54.11 -44.49
CA ILE A 512 -55.70 -53.41 -43.53
C ILE A 512 -56.50 -52.82 -42.36
N PRO A 513 -56.06 -52.99 -41.11
CA PRO A 513 -56.37 -52.07 -40.01
C PRO A 513 -55.25 -51.02 -39.87
N ASN A 514 -55.62 -49.73 -39.93
CA ASN A 514 -54.69 -48.60 -39.67
C ASN A 514 -54.77 -48.17 -38.18
N PRO A 515 -53.95 -47.23 -37.68
CA PRO A 515 -53.34 -47.36 -36.35
C PRO A 515 -54.25 -47.05 -35.15
N ILE A 516 -53.98 -47.75 -34.05
CA ILE A 516 -54.48 -47.42 -32.70
C ILE A 516 -53.67 -46.24 -32.14
N SER A 517 -54.38 -45.30 -31.51
CA SER A 517 -53.80 -44.11 -30.89
C SER A 517 -53.12 -44.38 -29.54
N LEU A 518 -52.10 -43.58 -29.22
CA LEU A 518 -51.43 -43.60 -27.92
C LEU A 518 -52.27 -42.86 -26.85
N PRO A 519 -52.44 -43.42 -25.64
CA PRO A 519 -52.96 -42.67 -24.49
C PRO A 519 -51.90 -41.70 -23.92
N PRO A 520 -52.31 -40.63 -23.21
CA PRO A 520 -51.40 -39.58 -22.77
C PRO A 520 -50.51 -39.98 -21.58
N ILE A 521 -49.31 -39.40 -21.54
CA ILE A 521 -48.37 -39.53 -20.41
C ILE A 521 -48.90 -38.74 -19.22
N THR A 522 -49.09 -39.41 -18.07
CA THR A 522 -49.32 -38.75 -16.78
C THR A 522 -48.05 -38.80 -15.93
N ALA A 523 -47.56 -37.65 -15.50
CA ALA A 523 -46.38 -37.56 -14.66
C ALA A 523 -46.71 -37.97 -13.21
N LYS A 524 -46.00 -38.97 -12.67
CA LYS A 524 -45.95 -39.25 -11.23
C LYS A 524 -44.56 -38.91 -10.69
N ASN A 525 -44.57 -38.17 -9.58
CA ASN A 525 -43.40 -37.77 -8.81
C ASN A 525 -42.87 -38.94 -7.94
N VAL A 526 -41.82 -38.61 -7.16
CA VAL A 526 -41.16 -39.39 -6.09
C VAL A 526 -40.06 -40.34 -6.61
N GLY A 527 -38.85 -40.19 -6.05
CA GLY A 527 -37.68 -41.02 -6.39
C GLY A 527 -36.30 -40.47 -5.97
N TYR A 528 -36.17 -39.17 -5.69
CA TYR A 528 -34.92 -38.60 -5.17
C TYR A 528 -34.83 -38.75 -3.64
N ASP A 529 -34.30 -39.88 -3.17
CA ASP A 529 -33.82 -39.98 -1.78
C ASP A 529 -32.61 -40.91 -1.63
N LYS A 530 -31.41 -40.33 -1.84
CA LYS A 530 -30.08 -40.84 -1.42
C LYS A 530 -28.96 -39.90 -1.91
N PHE A 531 -28.71 -38.79 -1.21
CA PHE A 531 -27.36 -38.17 -1.10
C PHE A 531 -27.26 -37.03 -0.05
N ALA A 532 -27.89 -37.19 1.12
CA ALA A 532 -27.96 -36.17 2.18
C ALA A 532 -27.26 -36.55 3.51
N LYS A 533 -26.16 -37.30 3.48
CA LYS A 533 -25.36 -37.66 4.68
C LYS A 533 -23.84 -37.60 4.46
N ARG A 534 -23.29 -36.38 4.34
CA ARG A 534 -21.90 -36.01 4.71
C ARG A 534 -21.69 -34.50 4.53
N ASN A 535 -21.84 -33.73 5.62
CA ASN A 535 -21.13 -32.47 5.95
C ASN A 535 -21.77 -31.78 7.18
N ARG A 536 -21.58 -32.40 8.35
CA ARG A 536 -21.69 -31.75 9.67
C ARG A 536 -20.57 -32.31 10.55
N ILE A 537 -19.49 -31.55 10.66
CA ILE A 537 -18.36 -31.66 11.60
C ILE A 537 -17.48 -30.43 11.33
N PHE A 538 -16.82 -29.87 12.36
CA PHE A 538 -16.03 -28.63 12.31
C PHE A 538 -16.77 -27.33 11.92
N LYS A 539 -17.78 -26.97 12.72
CA LYS A 539 -17.78 -25.65 13.37
C LYS A 539 -17.65 -25.89 14.87
N ASN A 540 -16.47 -25.57 15.42
CA ASN A 540 -16.18 -25.33 16.84
C ASN A 540 -14.66 -25.17 16.98
N LEU A 541 -14.20 -23.93 17.11
CA LEU A 541 -12.94 -23.53 17.74
C LEU A 541 -12.95 -21.99 17.76
N SER A 542 -13.43 -21.45 18.88
CA SER A 542 -13.33 -20.04 19.23
C SER A 542 -12.25 -19.89 20.29
N PHE A 543 -11.14 -19.27 19.92
CA PHE A 543 -10.17 -18.60 20.78
C PHE A 543 -9.47 -17.54 19.92
#